data_AF-A0ABD3QXP1-F1
#
_entry.id   AF-A0ABD3QXP1-F1
#
_cell.length_a   1.000
_cell.length_b   1.000
_cell.length_c   1.000
_cell.angle_alpha   90.00
_cell.angle_beta   90.00
_cell.angle_gamma   90.00
#
_symmetry.space_group_name_H-M   'P 1'
#
loop_
_entity.id
_entity.type
_entity.pdbx_description
1 polymer ?
#
loop_
_entity_poly.entity_id
_entity_poly.type
_entity_poly.pdbx_seq_one_letter_code
_entity_poly.pdbx_strand_id
1 'polypeptide(L)'
;MAGDDAVDEEKLVLCCALCCHNCSVYPAADCLGCSGKVGLCCLNMEFCCKPGAPCLPCGCCGPQCEMDGCSCFNMQAHCCCCVNSAAFPCNDEVPAAVTILGLTLYPKCGCMVPMKEIMNR
;
A
#
# COMPACT_ATOMS: atom_id res chain seq x y z
N MET A 1 0.23 -14.34 13.57
CA MET A 1 1.66 -14.03 13.47
C MET A 1 1.75 -12.80 12.60
N ALA A 2 1.83 -11.63 13.24
CA ALA A 2 2.05 -10.36 12.56
C ALA A 2 3.54 -10.25 12.23
N GLY A 3 3.88 -9.91 10.99
CA GLY A 3 5.28 -9.67 10.62
C GLY A 3 5.67 -10.27 9.28
N ASP A 4 5.10 -9.73 8.21
CA ASP A 4 5.78 -9.20 7.02
C ASP A 4 4.66 -8.92 6.02
N ASP A 5 4.23 -7.65 5.91
CA ASP A 5 3.36 -7.27 4.80
C ASP A 5 4.06 -7.66 3.49
N ALA A 6 3.34 -8.33 2.58
CA ALA A 6 3.91 -8.77 1.31
C ALA A 6 4.40 -7.60 0.42
N VAL A 7 4.09 -6.37 0.83
CA VAL A 7 4.46 -5.11 0.18
C VAL A 7 5.27 -4.29 1.18
N ASP A 8 6.56 -4.12 0.90
CA ASP A 8 7.42 -3.20 1.64
C ASP A 8 7.18 -1.77 1.14
N GLU A 9 6.39 -1.01 1.89
CA GLU A 9 5.93 0.33 1.49
C GLU A 9 7.08 1.33 1.35
N GLU A 10 8.19 1.13 2.07
CA GLU A 10 9.34 2.05 2.02
C GLU A 10 10.07 2.01 0.67
N LYS A 11 9.98 0.89 -0.06
CA LYS A 11 10.68 0.66 -1.34
C LYS A 11 9.85 1.06 -2.57
N LEU A 12 8.63 1.55 -2.36
CA LEU A 12 7.75 1.98 -3.43
C LEU A 12 8.19 3.31 -4.01
N VAL A 13 8.19 3.42 -5.35
CA VAL A 13 8.43 4.68 -6.06
C VAL A 13 7.08 5.26 -6.49
N LEU A 14 6.78 6.49 -6.05
CA LEU A 14 5.50 7.10 -6.38
C LEU A 14 5.43 7.48 -7.86
N CYS A 15 4.36 7.06 -8.55
CA CYS A 15 4.13 7.34 -9.97
C CYS A 15 3.02 8.37 -10.16
N CYS A 16 1.87 8.16 -9.51
CA CYS A 16 0.75 9.11 -9.52
C CYS A 16 0.11 9.13 -8.14
N ALA A 17 -0.21 10.29 -7.59
CA ALA A 17 -0.92 10.38 -6.33
C ALA A 17 -1.85 11.58 -6.33
N LEU A 18 -3.01 11.42 -5.70
CA LEU A 18 -3.99 12.47 -5.53
C LEU A 18 -4.67 12.34 -4.16
N CYS A 19 -4.32 13.23 -3.24
CA CYS A 19 -4.87 13.26 -1.88
C CYS A 19 -4.65 11.91 -1.19
N CYS A 20 -5.74 11.18 -0.94
CA CYS A 20 -5.75 9.90 -0.25
C CYS A 20 -5.43 8.69 -1.12
N HIS A 21 -5.11 8.88 -2.41
CA HIS A 21 -4.88 7.80 -3.35
C HIS A 21 -3.50 7.86 -3.98
N ASN A 22 -2.74 6.78 -3.86
CA ASN A 22 -1.36 6.68 -4.31
C ASN A 22 -1.19 5.47 -5.24
N CYS A 23 -0.68 5.72 -6.43
CA CYS A 23 -0.23 4.73 -7.40
C CYS A 23 1.29 4.78 -7.46
N SER A 24 1.92 3.67 -7.14
CA SER A 24 3.36 3.52 -7.03
C SER A 24 3.81 2.26 -7.76
N VAL A 25 5.10 2.20 -8.05
CA VAL A 25 5.74 1.05 -8.66
C VAL A 25 6.76 0.45 -7.70
N TYR A 26 6.78 -0.88 -7.62
CA TYR A 26 7.74 -1.64 -6.83
C TYR A 26 8.87 -2.13 -7.77
N PRO A 27 10.06 -1.50 -7.76
CA PRO A 27 11.10 -1.78 -8.75
C PRO A 27 11.89 -3.08 -8.50
N ALA A 28 11.56 -3.86 -7.46
CA ALA A 28 12.31 -5.07 -7.13
C ALA A 28 11.78 -6.32 -7.86
N ALA A 29 12.69 -7.26 -8.16
CA ALA A 29 12.42 -8.50 -8.89
C ALA A 29 11.41 -9.47 -8.20
N ASP A 30 11.07 -9.19 -6.95
CA ASP A 30 10.07 -9.90 -6.15
C ASP A 30 8.61 -9.48 -6.44
N CYS A 31 8.39 -8.59 -7.43
CA CYS A 31 7.07 -8.07 -7.81
C CYS A 31 6.15 -9.07 -8.52
N LEU A 32 6.57 -10.31 -8.77
CA LEU A 32 5.70 -11.29 -9.44
C LEU A 32 4.71 -11.90 -8.44
N GLY A 33 3.51 -11.31 -8.37
CA GLY A 33 2.39 -11.80 -7.58
C GLY A 33 1.23 -10.80 -7.51
N CYS A 34 0.12 -11.25 -6.93
CA CYS A 34 -0.98 -10.38 -6.54
C CYS A 34 -1.10 -10.44 -5.02
N SER A 35 -1.12 -9.29 -4.36
CA SER A 35 -1.37 -9.20 -2.93
C SER A 35 -2.18 -7.94 -2.67
N GLY A 36 -2.96 -7.91 -1.61
CA GLY A 36 -3.63 -6.69 -1.23
C GLY A 36 -4.33 -6.82 0.09
N LYS A 37 -4.69 -5.68 0.65
CA LYS A 37 -5.49 -5.55 1.86
C LYS A 37 -6.62 -4.56 1.63
N VAL A 38 -7.77 -4.85 2.19
CA VAL A 38 -8.93 -3.95 2.20
C VAL A 38 -9.45 -3.89 3.63
N GLY A 39 -9.38 -2.72 4.22
CA GLY A 39 -9.94 -2.39 5.52
C GLY A 39 -11.21 -1.56 5.38
N LEU A 40 -12.27 -1.97 6.07
CA LEU A 40 -13.48 -1.19 6.27
C LEU A 40 -13.77 -1.11 7.78
N CYS A 41 -13.53 0.06 8.36
CA CYS A 41 -13.58 0.28 9.81
C CYS A 41 -12.70 -0.73 10.58
N CYS A 42 -13.31 -1.70 11.25
CA CYS A 42 -12.60 -2.72 12.03
C CYS A 42 -12.36 -4.02 11.25
N LEU A 43 -12.93 -4.14 10.05
CA LEU A 43 -12.85 -5.36 9.24
C LEU A 43 -11.73 -5.21 8.21
N ASN A 44 -10.63 -5.93 8.40
CA ASN A 44 -9.56 -6.03 7.45
C ASN A 44 -9.65 -7.36 6.69
N MET A 45 -9.39 -7.32 5.40
CA MET A 45 -9.31 -8.49 4.55
C MET A 45 -8.05 -8.39 3.72
N GLU A 46 -7.11 -9.29 3.98
CA GLU A 46 -5.89 -9.45 3.19
C GLU A 46 -6.04 -10.61 2.22
N PHE A 47 -5.37 -10.50 1.07
CA PHE A 47 -5.20 -11.59 0.13
C PHE A 47 -3.76 -11.63 -0.38
N CYS A 48 -3.24 -12.83 -0.58
CA CYS A 48 -1.91 -13.04 -1.15
C CYS A 48 -1.91 -14.25 -2.08
N CYS A 49 -1.48 -14.02 -3.31
CA CYS A 49 -1.34 -15.03 -4.37
C CYS A 49 0.12 -15.19 -4.80
N LYS A 50 1.08 -14.81 -3.95
CA LYS A 50 2.50 -14.98 -4.24
C LYS A 50 2.91 -16.45 -4.06
N PRO A 51 3.52 -17.09 -5.08
CA PRO A 51 3.95 -18.49 -4.96
C PRO A 51 5.01 -18.62 -3.87
N GLY A 52 4.76 -19.50 -2.89
CA GLY A 52 5.65 -19.71 -1.74
C GLY A 52 5.37 -18.84 -0.52
N ALA A 53 4.38 -17.92 -0.58
CA ALA A 53 3.90 -17.22 0.61
C ALA A 53 3.13 -18.16 1.55
N PRO A 54 3.17 -17.94 2.88
CA PRO A 54 2.38 -18.70 3.82
C PRO A 54 0.88 -18.51 3.54
N CYS A 55 0.11 -19.60 3.62
CA CYS A 55 -1.34 -19.54 3.44
C CYS A 55 -1.97 -18.68 4.56
N LEU A 56 -2.82 -17.76 4.15
CA LEU A 56 -3.71 -17.00 5.01
C LEU A 56 -4.79 -17.92 5.63
N PRO A 57 -5.51 -17.50 6.68
CA PRO A 57 -6.44 -18.38 7.41
C PRO A 57 -7.54 -19.00 6.55
N CYS A 58 -7.85 -18.45 5.37
CA CYS A 58 -8.73 -19.05 4.36
C CYS A 58 -7.99 -19.35 3.04
N GLY A 59 -6.76 -19.87 3.11
CA GLY A 59 -5.94 -20.21 1.95
C GLY A 59 -5.25 -18.97 1.39
N CYS A 60 -5.91 -18.24 0.50
CA CYS A 60 -5.37 -17.02 -0.11
C CYS A 60 -5.95 -15.74 0.48
N CYS A 61 -6.95 -15.84 1.37
CA CYS A 61 -7.62 -14.70 1.99
C CYS A 61 -7.56 -14.81 3.52
N GLY A 62 -7.41 -13.68 4.20
CA GLY A 62 -7.42 -13.59 5.66
C GLY A 62 -8.30 -12.45 6.14
N PRO A 63 -9.59 -12.70 6.45
CA PRO A 63 -10.38 -11.70 7.14
C PRO A 63 -9.93 -11.64 8.61
N GLN A 64 -9.52 -10.46 9.07
CA GLN A 64 -9.15 -10.18 10.45
C GLN A 64 -9.95 -8.97 10.94
N CYS A 65 -10.39 -9.02 12.20
CA CYS A 65 -11.05 -7.88 12.83
C CYS A 65 -10.00 -7.17 13.69
N GLU A 66 -9.42 -6.09 13.16
CA GLU A 66 -8.41 -5.29 13.84
C GLU A 66 -8.85 -3.83 13.85
N MET A 67 -8.80 -3.20 15.02
CA MET A 67 -9.05 -1.76 15.17
C MET A 67 -7.75 -1.00 14.93
N ASP A 68 -7.33 -0.89 13.68
CA ASP A 68 -6.05 -0.26 13.29
C ASP A 68 -6.12 1.28 13.17
N GLY A 69 -6.92 1.91 14.03
CA GLY A 69 -7.06 3.37 14.11
C GLY A 69 -8.24 3.98 13.33
N CYS A 70 -8.23 5.31 13.19
CA CYS A 70 -9.33 6.13 12.67
C CYS A 70 -9.59 6.02 11.15
N SER A 71 -9.06 5.00 10.48
CA SER A 71 -9.26 4.76 9.05
C SER A 71 -10.63 4.12 8.82
N CYS A 72 -11.59 4.86 8.27
CA CYS A 72 -12.89 4.28 7.88
C CYS A 72 -12.72 3.32 6.70
N PHE A 73 -11.75 3.59 5.84
CA PHE A 73 -11.45 2.82 4.64
C PHE A 73 -9.95 2.77 4.40
N ASN A 74 -9.42 1.59 4.13
CA ASN A 74 -8.05 1.37 3.70
C ASN A 74 -8.07 0.35 2.55
N MET A 75 -7.28 0.57 1.51
CA MET A 75 -7.17 -0.31 0.37
C MET A 75 -5.73 -0.27 -0.12
N GLN A 76 -5.13 -1.44 -0.26
CA GLN A 76 -3.82 -1.61 -0.87
C GLN A 76 -3.94 -2.78 -1.84
N ALA A 77 -3.51 -2.58 -3.07
CA ALA A 77 -3.56 -3.59 -4.12
C ALA A 77 -2.24 -3.58 -4.87
N HIS A 78 -1.49 -4.66 -4.75
CA HIS A 78 -0.27 -4.94 -5.47
C HIS A 78 -0.56 -5.98 -6.55
N CYS A 79 -0.33 -5.62 -7.80
CA CYS A 79 -0.45 -6.51 -8.94
C CYS A 79 0.78 -6.34 -9.83
N CYS A 80 1.57 -7.41 -9.95
CA CYS A 80 2.87 -7.33 -10.59
C CYS A 80 3.70 -6.22 -9.91
N CYS A 81 4.30 -5.30 -10.65
CA CYS A 81 5.12 -4.24 -10.07
C CYS A 81 4.34 -2.95 -9.79
N CYS A 82 3.00 -2.98 -9.91
CA CYS A 82 2.12 -1.84 -9.65
C CYS A 82 1.45 -1.98 -8.29
N VAL A 83 1.58 -0.96 -7.45
CA VAL A 83 0.96 -0.89 -6.13
C VAL A 83 0.05 0.32 -6.06
N ASN A 84 -1.21 0.07 -5.73
CA ASN A 84 -2.23 1.07 -5.59
C ASN A 84 -2.74 1.10 -4.15
N SER A 85 -2.62 2.23 -3.49
CA SER A 85 -2.96 2.41 -2.08
C SER A 85 -3.96 3.55 -1.92
N ALA A 86 -4.92 3.40 -1.02
CA ALA A 86 -5.90 4.41 -0.70
C ALA A 86 -6.32 4.32 0.78
N ALA A 87 -6.36 5.42 1.51
CA ALA A 87 -6.91 5.44 2.86
C ALA A 87 -7.76 6.68 3.13
N PHE A 88 -8.93 6.50 3.73
CA PHE A 88 -9.82 7.58 4.11
C PHE A 88 -10.30 7.43 5.57
N PRO A 89 -10.02 8.40 6.45
CA PRO A 89 -9.04 9.50 6.31
C PRO A 89 -7.60 8.98 6.09
N CYS A 90 -6.71 9.84 5.56
CA CYS A 90 -5.29 9.48 5.39
C CYS A 90 -4.67 9.06 6.72
N ASN A 91 -3.97 7.93 6.72
CA ASN A 91 -3.24 7.38 7.85
C ASN A 91 -1.72 7.46 7.61
N ASP A 92 -0.93 6.91 8.53
CA ASP A 92 0.53 6.88 8.42
C ASP A 92 1.02 5.97 7.26
N GLU A 93 0.19 5.04 6.78
CA GLU A 93 0.49 4.18 5.62
C GLU A 93 0.25 4.89 4.27
N VAL A 94 -0.84 5.66 4.15
CA VAL A 94 -1.20 6.39 2.93
C VAL A 94 -1.25 7.89 3.22
N PRO A 95 -0.09 8.58 3.19
CA PRO A 95 -0.03 10.01 3.39
C PRO A 95 -0.69 10.75 2.22
N ALA A 96 -1.23 11.94 2.53
CA ALA A 96 -1.78 12.82 1.51
C ALA A 96 -0.67 13.30 0.56
N ALA A 97 -0.69 12.85 -0.69
CA ALA A 97 0.32 13.17 -1.70
C ALA A 97 -0.30 13.66 -3.00
N VAL A 98 0.45 14.50 -3.72
CA VAL A 98 0.09 14.91 -5.09
C VAL A 98 1.29 14.61 -5.97
N THR A 99 1.15 13.66 -6.88
CA THR A 99 2.19 13.25 -7.83
C THR A 99 1.59 13.07 -9.21
N ILE A 100 2.25 13.60 -10.23
CA ILE A 100 1.83 13.49 -11.62
C ILE A 100 3.01 12.95 -12.42
N LEU A 101 2.87 11.77 -13.02
CA LEU A 101 3.88 11.13 -13.88
C LEU A 101 5.28 11.04 -13.23
N GLY A 102 5.33 10.69 -11.95
CA GLY A 102 6.55 10.57 -11.15
C GLY A 102 7.05 11.88 -10.56
N LEU A 103 6.42 13.02 -10.85
CA LEU A 103 6.76 14.30 -10.24
C LEU A 103 5.84 14.57 -9.05
N THR A 104 6.37 14.38 -7.85
CA THR A 104 5.69 14.69 -6.59
C THR A 104 5.74 16.20 -6.39
N LEU A 105 4.58 16.81 -6.14
CA LEU A 105 4.38 18.23 -5.84
C LEU A 105 4.15 18.47 -4.35
N TYR A 106 3.60 17.48 -3.65
CA TYR A 106 3.27 17.54 -2.23
C TYR A 106 3.41 16.15 -1.60
N PRO A 107 3.99 16.01 -0.38
CA PRO A 107 4.45 17.06 0.54
C PRO A 107 5.81 17.68 0.20
N LYS A 108 6.66 16.99 -0.57
CA LYS A 108 7.95 17.49 -1.07
C LYS A 108 7.95 17.47 -2.59
N CYS A 109 8.60 18.46 -3.20
CA CYS A 109 8.76 18.51 -4.64
C CYS A 109 9.94 17.64 -5.06
N GLY A 110 9.72 16.63 -5.91
CA GLY A 110 10.77 15.73 -6.36
C GLY A 110 10.35 14.82 -7.51
N CYS A 111 11.31 14.27 -8.23
CA CYS A 111 11.09 13.32 -9.31
C CYS A 111 11.41 11.91 -8.82
N MET A 112 10.49 10.96 -9.03
CA MET A 112 10.59 9.56 -8.61
C MET A 112 10.88 9.41 -7.11
N VAL A 113 10.15 10.15 -6.29
CA VAL A 113 10.35 10.17 -4.84
C VAL A 113 9.92 8.82 -4.25
N PRO A 114 10.77 8.15 -3.46
CA PRO A 114 10.39 6.94 -2.75
C PRO A 114 9.37 7.27 -1.65
N MET A 115 8.41 6.37 -1.43
CA MET A 115 7.32 6.55 -0.47
C MET A 115 7.83 6.79 0.97
N LYS A 116 8.99 6.21 1.32
CA LYS A 116 9.71 6.50 2.58
C LYS A 116 9.98 8.00 2.82
N GLU A 117 10.30 8.76 1.78
CA GLU A 117 10.56 10.20 1.90
C GLU A 117 9.28 11.02 2.03
N ILE A 118 8.16 10.50 1.51
CA ILE A 118 6.83 11.12 1.59
C ILE A 118 6.22 10.89 2.97
N MET A 119 6.45 9.71 3.56
CA MET A 119 6.04 9.38 4.93
C MET A 119 6.81 10.21 5.97
N ASN A 120 8.08 10.56 5.71
CA ASN A 120 8.89 11.45 6.56
C ASN A 120 8.59 12.95 6.29
N ARG A 121 7.34 13.37 6.54
CA ARG A 121 6.93 14.78 6.49
C ARG A 121 7.85 15.68 7.32
#